data_AF-B3QXD6-F1
#
_entry.id   AF-B3QXD6-F1
#
_cell.length_a   1.000
_cell.length_b   1.000
_cell.length_c   1.000
_cell.angle_alpha   90.00
_cell.angle_beta   90.00
_cell.angle_gamma   90.00
#
_symmetry.space_group_name_H-M   'P 1'
#
loop_
_entity.id
_entity.type
_entity.pdbx_description
1 polymer ?
#
loop_
_entity_poly.entity_id
_entity_poly.type
_entity_poly.pdbx_seq_one_letter_code
_entity_poly.pdbx_strand_id
1 'polypeptide(L)'
;MKKIITTVGTSLFNNFAEANNTDAIVKPKTTGKKGALINEPHSNWDNAGVMKNINAVKGHKPFIDWISNNLATCCAEISSLIKIAETEKDDLEVYLLATDTVLSLLAAEMIQKQTIPHPHGKKIDLKFEPEKDVIEGLQVLDANEFQDIGLHELIKLISELTSNFDFDIIKDFAFNITGGYKGLIPYLTILSQIYSIPAYYIFEESDSLIKIPLLPINFDWQIAHRFLSIKRKVQDFSSLNPSSKKLCFLRDNNLVESNPPYFLTPFGKLLSAFSDSDFQHQEDKLGGGVMEYKWYEKYVQDHLNASEDIEQIYRSVFSDGSHTMSILLEEKNVSIPATNILPEVDLIVETKTSIILVESKAYRTAIGKLDEVKDRIKRRCEFFIDIITSKRLEYHLCLNLKENPDSKVLERMTNTKEDIISFIKSSTQIEKTHFEIHYSVYDDSLQNLIKSSSHDITFSNI
;
A
#
# COMPACT_ATOMS: atom_id res chain seq x y z
N MET A 1 4.17 -13.59 -21.65
CA MET A 1 5.30 -12.64 -21.81
C MET A 1 5.36 -11.82 -20.55
N LYS A 2 6.49 -11.83 -19.85
CA LYS A 2 6.68 -11.13 -18.58
C LYS A 2 7.45 -9.83 -18.83
N LYS A 3 7.02 -8.74 -18.19
CA LYS A 3 7.66 -7.42 -18.28
C LYS A 3 8.52 -7.19 -17.04
N ILE A 4 9.78 -6.83 -17.21
CA ILE A 4 10.73 -6.61 -16.11
C ILE A 4 11.16 -5.16 -16.11
N ILE A 5 11.03 -4.45 -14.99
CA ILE A 5 11.61 -3.12 -14.80
C ILE A 5 12.91 -3.27 -14.01
N THR A 6 14.03 -2.83 -14.59
CA THR A 6 15.37 -2.93 -14.01
C THR A 6 16.01 -1.54 -13.96
N THR A 7 16.42 -1.09 -12.78
CA THR A 7 17.23 0.14 -12.70
C THR A 7 18.70 -0.17 -13.00
N VAL A 8 19.39 0.75 -13.66
CA VAL A 8 20.75 0.53 -14.18
C VAL A 8 21.76 1.35 -13.39
N GLY A 9 22.74 0.65 -12.81
CA GLY A 9 23.82 1.24 -12.04
C GLY A 9 25.07 1.45 -12.88
N THR A 10 26.19 1.61 -12.20
CA THR A 10 27.51 1.81 -12.83
C THR A 10 28.45 0.61 -12.59
N SER A 11 27.92 -0.49 -12.03
CA SER A 11 28.69 -1.69 -11.66
C SER A 11 29.43 -2.30 -12.84
N LEU A 12 28.86 -2.25 -14.04
CA LEU A 12 29.46 -2.72 -15.29
C LEU A 12 30.88 -2.18 -15.51
N PHE A 13 31.11 -0.91 -15.20
CA PHE A 13 32.41 -0.27 -15.40
C PHE A 13 33.40 -0.61 -14.30
N ASN A 14 32.93 -0.67 -13.04
CA ASN A 14 33.77 -1.04 -11.91
C ASN A 14 34.25 -2.49 -12.04
N ASN A 15 33.36 -3.41 -12.40
CA ASN A 15 33.69 -4.82 -12.59
C ASN A 15 34.69 -5.03 -13.73
N PHE A 16 34.55 -4.28 -14.84
CA PHE A 16 35.54 -4.31 -15.91
C PHE A 16 36.91 -3.80 -15.43
N ALA A 17 36.90 -2.69 -14.69
CA ALA A 17 38.12 -2.07 -14.17
C ALA A 17 38.89 -3.01 -13.24
N GLU A 18 38.17 -3.68 -12.33
CA GLU A 18 38.72 -4.69 -11.43
C GLU A 18 39.27 -5.90 -12.19
N ALA A 19 38.49 -6.48 -13.10
CA ALA A 19 38.88 -7.67 -13.87
C ALA A 19 40.14 -7.44 -14.75
N ASN A 20 40.37 -6.21 -15.19
CA ASN A 20 41.48 -5.85 -16.08
C ASN A 20 42.55 -5.01 -15.38
N ASN A 21 42.43 -4.80 -14.07
CA ASN A 21 43.32 -3.96 -13.26
C ASN A 21 43.59 -2.58 -13.90
N THR A 22 42.53 -1.90 -14.34
CA THR A 22 42.61 -0.64 -15.09
C THR A 22 41.44 0.31 -14.79
N ASP A 23 41.74 1.56 -14.49
CA ASP A 23 40.71 2.62 -14.36
C ASP A 23 40.46 3.35 -15.70
N ALA A 24 41.16 2.96 -16.78
CA ALA A 24 41.33 3.79 -17.97
C ALA A 24 40.02 4.09 -18.74
N ILE A 25 39.00 3.25 -18.59
CA ILE A 25 37.71 3.41 -19.29
C ILE A 25 36.86 4.51 -18.66
N VAL A 26 36.92 4.66 -17.33
CA VAL A 26 36.09 5.64 -16.60
C VAL A 26 36.91 6.89 -16.21
N LYS A 27 38.23 6.75 -16.10
CA LYS A 27 39.21 7.82 -15.86
C LYS A 27 40.27 7.79 -16.97
N PRO A 28 40.02 8.40 -18.14
CA PRO A 28 41.03 8.48 -19.20
C PRO A 28 42.32 9.11 -18.65
N LYS A 29 43.46 8.45 -18.87
CA LYS A 29 44.80 8.94 -18.49
C LYS A 29 45.22 10.12 -19.37
N THR A 30 44.57 11.26 -19.25
CA THR A 30 45.14 12.56 -19.66
C THR A 30 44.36 13.69 -18.99
N THR A 31 45.13 14.51 -18.27
CA THR A 31 44.84 15.85 -17.72
C THR A 31 43.96 15.93 -16.47
N GLY A 32 44.56 16.50 -15.41
CA GLY A 32 43.93 16.68 -14.11
C GLY A 32 42.54 17.32 -14.21
N LYS A 33 41.58 16.67 -13.54
CA LYS A 33 40.28 17.19 -13.13
C LYS A 33 39.20 17.49 -14.19
N LYS A 34 39.31 17.05 -15.47
CA LYS A 34 38.25 17.29 -16.48
C LYS A 34 37.89 16.14 -17.44
N GLY A 35 38.15 14.89 -17.07
CA GLY A 35 37.98 13.74 -17.99
C GLY A 35 37.22 12.51 -17.45
N ALA A 36 36.80 12.47 -16.20
CA ALA A 36 36.13 11.28 -15.64
C ALA A 36 34.61 11.37 -15.87
N LEU A 37 33.99 10.29 -16.38
CA LEU A 37 32.52 10.20 -16.50
C LEU A 37 31.82 9.93 -15.16
N ILE A 38 32.60 9.71 -14.09
CA ILE A 38 32.11 9.45 -12.75
C ILE A 38 31.34 10.68 -12.24
N ASN A 39 30.09 10.47 -11.85
CA ASN A 39 29.19 11.51 -11.35
C ASN A 39 28.95 12.67 -12.35
N GLU A 40 29.29 12.49 -13.63
CA GLU A 40 28.97 13.46 -14.66
C GLU A 40 27.44 13.48 -14.86
N PRO A 41 26.77 14.63 -14.68
CA PRO A 41 25.31 14.71 -14.78
C PRO A 41 24.88 14.47 -16.24
N HIS A 42 23.74 13.81 -16.42
CA HIS A 42 23.23 13.52 -17.77
C HIS A 42 22.98 14.78 -18.61
N SER A 43 22.72 15.94 -17.99
CA SER A 43 22.64 17.24 -18.70
C SER A 43 23.89 17.58 -19.54
N ASN A 44 25.03 16.96 -19.25
CA ASN A 44 26.26 17.10 -20.03
C ASN A 44 26.45 16.01 -21.11
N TRP A 45 25.46 15.16 -21.36
CA TRP A 45 25.52 14.07 -22.35
C TRP A 45 25.98 14.57 -23.74
N ASP A 46 25.39 15.66 -24.23
CA ASP A 46 25.72 16.25 -25.54
C ASP A 46 26.93 17.21 -25.51
N ASN A 47 27.57 17.38 -24.35
CA ASN A 47 28.75 18.21 -24.25
C ASN A 47 29.89 17.60 -25.07
N ALA A 48 30.50 18.36 -25.99
CA ALA A 48 31.54 17.86 -26.89
C ALA A 48 32.74 17.20 -26.17
N GLY A 49 33.10 17.69 -24.98
CA GLY A 49 34.18 17.11 -24.16
C GLY A 49 33.79 15.77 -23.54
N VAL A 50 32.56 15.66 -23.04
CA VAL A 50 32.01 14.42 -22.48
C VAL A 50 31.74 13.40 -23.58
N MET A 51 31.17 13.83 -24.71
CA MET A 51 30.89 13.00 -25.88
C MET A 51 32.15 12.32 -26.44
N LYS A 52 33.31 12.98 -26.36
CA LYS A 52 34.59 12.35 -26.71
C LYS A 52 34.89 11.12 -25.84
N ASN A 53 34.65 11.23 -24.53
CA ASN A 53 34.85 10.13 -23.60
C ASN A 53 33.78 9.04 -23.78
N ILE A 54 32.51 9.42 -23.95
CA ILE A 54 31.42 8.49 -24.28
C ILE A 54 31.77 7.66 -25.51
N ASN A 55 32.20 8.30 -26.60
CA ASN A 55 32.56 7.61 -27.84
C ASN A 55 33.80 6.72 -27.67
N ALA A 56 34.76 7.13 -26.84
CA ALA A 56 35.91 6.28 -26.51
C ALA A 56 35.48 4.98 -25.82
N VAL A 57 34.52 5.04 -24.89
CA VAL A 57 33.96 3.86 -24.23
C VAL A 57 33.12 3.01 -25.20
N LYS A 58 32.22 3.64 -25.97
CA LYS A 58 31.38 2.96 -26.99
C LYS A 58 32.19 2.26 -28.07
N GLY A 59 33.40 2.74 -28.36
CA GLY A 59 34.34 2.14 -29.31
C GLY A 59 35.38 1.22 -28.68
N HIS A 60 35.39 1.04 -27.36
CA HIS A 60 36.41 0.27 -26.66
C HIS A 60 36.17 -1.24 -26.83
N LYS A 61 36.70 -1.81 -27.91
CA LYS A 61 36.51 -3.23 -28.24
C LYS A 61 36.80 -4.22 -27.10
N PRO A 62 37.91 -4.11 -26.34
CA PRO A 62 38.15 -5.02 -25.22
C PRO A 62 37.07 -4.97 -24.13
N PHE A 63 36.38 -3.84 -23.97
CA PHE A 63 35.29 -3.70 -23.00
C PHE A 63 34.03 -4.38 -23.52
N ILE A 64 33.66 -4.11 -24.77
CA ILE A 64 32.49 -4.72 -25.42
C ILE A 64 32.62 -6.24 -25.45
N ASP A 65 33.80 -6.74 -25.87
CA ASP A 65 34.11 -8.17 -25.92
C ASP A 65 34.08 -8.77 -24.50
N TRP A 66 34.56 -8.04 -23.49
CA TRP A 66 34.50 -8.49 -22.10
C TRP A 66 33.06 -8.63 -21.59
N ILE A 67 32.16 -7.68 -21.87
CA ILE A 67 30.74 -7.80 -21.48
C ILE A 67 30.14 -9.05 -22.11
N SER A 68 30.34 -9.23 -23.42
CA SER A 68 29.77 -10.32 -24.20
C SER A 68 30.24 -11.69 -23.70
N ASN A 69 31.49 -11.78 -23.23
CA ASN A 69 32.08 -13.01 -22.72
C ASN A 69 31.80 -13.28 -21.23
N ASN A 70 31.26 -12.30 -20.49
CA ASN A 70 31.08 -12.38 -19.05
C ASN A 70 29.65 -12.01 -18.61
N LEU A 71 28.63 -12.27 -19.44
CA LEU A 71 27.24 -11.85 -19.16
C LEU A 71 26.75 -12.23 -17.74
N ALA A 72 27.12 -13.40 -17.23
CA ALA A 72 26.70 -13.86 -15.91
C ALA A 72 27.35 -13.09 -14.73
N THR A 73 28.44 -12.35 -14.96
CA THR A 73 29.24 -11.71 -13.91
C THR A 73 29.61 -10.26 -14.20
N CYS A 74 29.31 -9.75 -15.40
CA CYS A 74 29.77 -8.43 -15.83
C CYS A 74 29.09 -7.30 -15.05
N CYS A 75 27.82 -7.47 -14.68
CA CYS A 75 27.08 -6.54 -13.84
C CYS A 75 25.87 -7.23 -13.19
N ALA A 76 25.36 -6.61 -12.12
CA ALA A 76 24.22 -7.13 -11.37
C ALA A 76 22.94 -7.17 -12.22
N GLU A 77 22.77 -6.24 -13.15
CA GLU A 77 21.59 -6.15 -14.02
C GLU A 77 21.47 -7.36 -14.95
N ILE A 78 22.54 -7.73 -15.67
CA ILE A 78 22.51 -8.86 -16.60
C ILE A 78 22.46 -10.19 -15.84
N SER A 79 23.25 -10.34 -14.76
CA SER A 79 23.28 -11.58 -13.99
C SER A 79 21.91 -11.91 -13.38
N SER A 80 21.24 -10.90 -12.81
CA SER A 80 19.87 -11.05 -12.28
C SER A 80 18.84 -11.33 -13.36
N LEU A 81 18.93 -10.72 -14.55
CA LEU A 81 18.01 -11.05 -15.65
C LEU A 81 18.14 -12.51 -16.11
N ILE A 82 19.37 -13.05 -16.17
CA ILE A 82 19.59 -14.47 -16.47
C ILE A 82 18.90 -15.36 -15.42
N LYS A 83 19.04 -15.02 -14.13
CA LYS A 83 18.39 -15.77 -13.04
C LYS A 83 16.87 -15.65 -13.04
N ILE A 84 16.34 -14.46 -13.33
CA ILE A 84 14.90 -14.26 -13.50
C ILE A 84 14.39 -15.12 -14.66
N ALA A 85 15.11 -15.19 -15.79
CA ALA A 85 14.78 -16.03 -16.93
C ALA A 85 14.89 -17.56 -16.67
N GLU A 86 15.64 -17.98 -15.64
CA GLU A 86 15.61 -19.38 -15.19
C GLU A 86 14.26 -19.72 -14.54
N THR A 87 13.69 -18.76 -13.82
CA THR A 87 12.43 -18.89 -13.06
C THR A 87 11.19 -18.64 -13.93
N GLU A 88 11.21 -17.56 -14.70
CA GLU A 88 10.16 -17.18 -15.64
C GLU A 88 10.34 -17.95 -16.94
N LYS A 89 9.33 -18.72 -17.36
CA LYS A 89 9.41 -19.60 -18.54
C LYS A 89 8.94 -18.95 -19.86
N ASP A 90 8.59 -17.68 -19.77
CA ASP A 90 8.03 -16.86 -20.85
C ASP A 90 9.09 -15.93 -21.45
N ASP A 91 8.80 -15.37 -22.63
CA ASP A 91 9.59 -14.25 -23.15
C ASP A 91 9.60 -13.09 -22.14
N LEU A 92 10.77 -12.46 -22.00
CA LEU A 92 10.99 -11.30 -21.14
C LEU A 92 11.09 -10.03 -21.98
N GLU A 93 10.30 -9.03 -21.64
CA GLU A 93 10.47 -7.66 -22.13
C GLU A 93 11.00 -6.81 -20.97
N VAL A 94 12.22 -6.30 -21.08
CA VAL A 94 12.93 -5.66 -19.97
C VAL A 94 13.07 -4.17 -20.25
N TYR A 95 12.51 -3.32 -19.39
CA TYR A 95 12.69 -1.88 -19.41
C TYR A 95 13.89 -1.53 -18.50
N LEU A 96 14.92 -0.93 -19.10
CA LEU A 96 16.10 -0.45 -18.40
C LEU A 96 15.88 1.00 -18.00
N LEU A 97 16.00 1.33 -16.72
CA LEU A 97 15.83 2.70 -16.22
C LEU A 97 17.16 3.25 -15.71
N ALA A 98 17.66 4.31 -16.33
CA ALA A 98 18.94 4.92 -15.97
C ALA A 98 18.74 6.05 -14.93
N THR A 99 19.74 6.22 -14.07
CA THR A 99 19.85 7.39 -13.19
C THR A 99 20.28 8.62 -14.00
N ASP A 100 20.14 9.82 -13.43
CA ASP A 100 20.45 11.11 -14.07
C ASP A 100 21.96 11.38 -14.20
N THR A 101 22.69 10.40 -14.73
CA THR A 101 24.15 10.43 -14.88
C THR A 101 24.56 9.85 -16.22
N VAL A 102 25.60 10.43 -16.82
CA VAL A 102 26.16 9.97 -18.10
C VAL A 102 26.58 8.50 -18.02
N LEU A 103 27.12 8.07 -16.88
CA LEU A 103 27.64 6.72 -16.72
C LEU A 103 26.51 5.67 -16.65
N SER A 104 25.40 5.94 -15.95
CA SER A 104 24.26 5.02 -15.90
C SER A 104 23.58 4.91 -17.26
N LEU A 105 23.36 6.03 -17.96
CA LEU A 105 22.84 6.04 -19.33
C LEU A 105 23.71 5.21 -20.26
N LEU A 106 25.04 5.42 -20.21
CA LEU A 106 25.98 4.65 -21.01
C LEU A 106 25.97 3.15 -20.66
N ALA A 107 25.85 2.78 -19.39
CA ALA A 107 25.67 1.39 -18.99
C ALA A 107 24.40 0.79 -19.61
N ALA A 108 23.27 1.50 -19.55
CA ALA A 108 22.01 1.04 -20.11
C ALA A 108 22.11 0.80 -21.62
N GLU A 109 22.75 1.71 -22.38
CA GLU A 109 23.03 1.49 -23.80
C GLU A 109 23.95 0.29 -24.06
N MET A 110 24.97 0.07 -23.22
CA MET A 110 25.88 -1.07 -23.39
C MET A 110 25.21 -2.40 -23.07
N ILE A 111 24.33 -2.42 -22.05
CA ILE A 111 23.51 -3.57 -21.68
C ILE A 111 22.50 -3.89 -22.78
N GLN A 112 21.78 -2.88 -23.30
CA GLN A 112 20.77 -3.05 -24.36
C GLN A 112 21.35 -3.70 -25.63
N LYS A 113 22.63 -3.48 -25.94
CA LYS A 113 23.33 -4.07 -27.09
C LYS A 113 23.65 -5.56 -26.94
N GLN A 114 23.53 -6.11 -25.74
CA GLN A 114 23.88 -7.50 -25.48
C GLN A 114 22.76 -8.46 -25.91
N THR A 115 23.15 -9.66 -26.32
CA THR A 115 22.22 -10.78 -26.51
C THR A 115 22.28 -11.65 -25.26
N ILE A 116 21.29 -11.50 -24.37
CA ILE A 116 21.23 -12.29 -23.14
C ILE A 116 20.53 -13.63 -23.45
N PRO A 117 21.16 -14.77 -23.15
CA PRO A 117 20.54 -16.07 -23.39
C PRO A 117 19.40 -16.31 -22.42
N HIS A 118 18.28 -16.82 -22.94
CA HIS A 118 17.22 -17.36 -22.11
C HIS A 118 17.40 -18.88 -21.96
N PRO A 119 17.46 -19.44 -20.74
CA PRO A 119 17.68 -20.87 -20.52
C PRO A 119 16.67 -21.78 -21.22
N HIS A 120 15.42 -21.33 -21.32
CA HIS A 120 14.31 -22.04 -21.99
C HIS A 120 14.16 -21.74 -23.49
N GLY A 121 15.15 -21.11 -24.12
CA GLY A 121 15.11 -20.77 -25.56
C GLY A 121 14.10 -19.68 -25.95
N LYS A 122 13.66 -18.87 -24.98
CA LYS A 122 12.80 -17.70 -25.16
C LYS A 122 13.62 -16.45 -25.48
N LYS A 123 12.94 -15.34 -25.77
CA LYS A 123 13.57 -14.05 -26.03
C LYS A 123 13.68 -13.24 -24.73
N ILE A 124 14.81 -12.57 -24.55
CA ILE A 124 14.96 -11.44 -23.63
C ILE A 124 15.12 -10.18 -24.49
N ASP A 125 14.13 -9.31 -24.49
CA ASP A 125 14.08 -8.09 -25.29
C ASP A 125 14.34 -6.88 -24.40
N LEU A 126 15.47 -6.20 -24.60
CA LEU A 126 15.90 -5.06 -23.80
C LEU A 126 15.39 -3.76 -24.43
N LYS A 127 14.63 -2.98 -23.66
CA LYS A 127 14.07 -1.68 -24.03
C LYS A 127 14.77 -0.58 -23.24
N PHE A 128 15.25 0.40 -23.97
CA PHE A 128 15.88 1.61 -23.45
C PHE A 128 15.80 2.70 -24.52
N GLU A 129 15.15 3.79 -24.18
CA GLU A 129 15.04 5.01 -24.97
C GLU A 129 15.59 6.16 -24.11
N PRO A 130 16.82 6.66 -24.37
CA PRO A 130 17.46 7.67 -23.51
C PRO A 130 16.63 8.92 -23.22
N GLU A 131 15.75 9.31 -24.16
CA GLU A 131 14.87 10.48 -24.01
C GLU A 131 13.72 10.27 -23.00
N LYS A 132 13.42 9.02 -22.62
CA LYS A 132 12.30 8.65 -21.74
C LYS A 132 12.73 7.90 -20.50
N ASP A 133 13.76 7.08 -20.62
CA ASP A 133 14.13 6.08 -19.61
C ASP A 133 15.28 6.55 -18.70
N VAL A 134 15.72 7.81 -18.85
CA VAL A 134 16.62 8.50 -17.91
C VAL A 134 15.78 9.30 -16.93
N ILE A 135 15.88 9.00 -15.64
CA ILE A 135 15.01 9.59 -14.62
C ILE A 135 15.67 10.86 -14.09
N GLU A 136 15.09 12.01 -14.42
CA GLU A 136 15.54 13.33 -13.95
C GLU A 136 15.63 13.40 -12.42
N GLY A 137 16.70 14.01 -11.89
CA GLY A 137 16.90 14.19 -10.45
C GLY A 137 17.22 12.90 -9.69
N LEU A 138 17.22 11.74 -10.34
CA LEU A 138 17.62 10.48 -9.73
C LEU A 138 19.15 10.38 -9.70
N GLN A 139 19.78 10.98 -8.68
CA GLN A 139 21.23 11.08 -8.55
C GLN A 139 21.73 10.79 -7.11
N VAL A 140 23.06 10.86 -6.89
CA VAL A 140 23.72 10.51 -5.62
C VAL A 140 24.43 11.68 -4.90
N LEU A 141 24.39 12.88 -5.47
CA LEU A 141 25.10 14.06 -4.98
C LEU A 141 24.23 15.00 -4.13
N ASP A 142 22.94 15.10 -4.41
CA ASP A 142 21.97 15.95 -3.70
C ASP A 142 20.77 15.10 -3.25
N ALA A 143 20.67 14.92 -1.93
CA ALA A 143 19.61 14.13 -1.33
C ALA A 143 18.22 14.76 -1.49
N ASN A 144 18.12 16.09 -1.52
CA ASN A 144 16.84 16.78 -1.69
C ASN A 144 16.35 16.62 -3.13
N GLU A 145 17.23 16.82 -4.11
CA GLU A 145 16.90 16.59 -5.52
C GLU A 145 16.46 15.14 -5.77
N PHE A 146 17.19 14.17 -5.19
CA PHE A 146 16.80 12.77 -5.24
C PHE A 146 15.39 12.54 -4.66
N GLN A 147 15.07 13.14 -3.52
CA GLN A 147 13.78 12.92 -2.84
C GLN A 147 12.61 13.65 -3.53
N ASP A 148 12.80 14.92 -3.86
CA ASP A 148 11.74 15.82 -4.32
C ASP A 148 11.47 15.65 -5.82
N ILE A 149 12.51 15.36 -6.61
CA ILE A 149 12.43 15.21 -8.07
C ILE A 149 12.64 13.74 -8.48
N GLY A 150 13.77 13.14 -8.10
CA GLY A 150 14.17 11.81 -8.57
C GLY A 150 13.16 10.70 -8.29
N LEU A 151 12.70 10.58 -7.04
CA LEU A 151 11.69 9.59 -6.67
C LEU A 151 10.33 9.84 -7.34
N HIS A 152 10.00 11.10 -7.55
CA HIS A 152 8.75 11.50 -8.17
C HIS A 152 8.71 11.12 -9.64
N GLU A 153 9.77 11.41 -10.39
CA GLU A 153 9.89 11.02 -11.80
C GLU A 153 10.01 9.50 -11.96
N LEU A 154 10.69 8.79 -11.04
CA LEU A 154 10.71 7.31 -11.03
C LEU A 154 9.29 6.73 -10.92
N ILE A 155 8.49 7.19 -9.96
CA ILE A 155 7.12 6.70 -9.75
C ILE A 155 6.24 7.03 -10.96
N LYS A 156 6.38 8.23 -11.51
CA LYS A 156 5.64 8.66 -12.70
C LYS A 156 5.96 7.76 -13.89
N LEU A 157 7.23 7.47 -14.15
CA LEU A 157 7.63 6.59 -15.25
C LEU A 157 7.10 5.16 -15.05
N ILE A 158 7.21 4.61 -13.83
CA ILE A 158 6.63 3.29 -13.52
C ILE A 158 5.11 3.30 -13.71
N SER A 159 4.42 4.37 -13.28
CA SER A 159 2.98 4.56 -13.48
C SER A 159 2.66 4.53 -14.97
N GLU A 160 3.38 5.27 -15.80
CA GLU A 160 3.17 5.31 -17.25
C GLU A 160 3.40 3.93 -17.90
N LEU A 161 4.50 3.25 -17.57
CA LEU A 161 4.79 1.89 -18.06
C LEU A 161 3.70 0.89 -17.68
N THR A 162 3.14 1.02 -16.48
CA THR A 162 2.09 0.14 -15.94
C THR A 162 0.68 0.64 -16.23
N SER A 163 0.52 1.64 -17.11
CA SER A 163 -0.78 2.24 -17.46
C SER A 163 -1.57 2.70 -16.23
N ASN A 164 -0.90 3.47 -15.37
CA ASN A 164 -1.37 3.94 -14.07
C ASN A 164 -1.72 2.83 -13.09
N PHE A 165 -0.86 1.81 -13.00
CA PHE A 165 -1.04 0.66 -12.13
C PHE A 165 -2.36 -0.09 -12.37
N ASP A 166 -2.81 -0.14 -13.63
CA ASP A 166 -4.00 -0.89 -14.03
C ASP A 166 -3.83 -2.37 -13.70
N PHE A 167 -4.80 -2.97 -13.00
CA PHE A 167 -4.68 -4.33 -12.46
C PHE A 167 -4.50 -5.39 -13.54
N ASP A 168 -5.12 -5.21 -14.71
CA ASP A 168 -5.01 -6.16 -15.82
C ASP A 168 -3.66 -6.08 -16.54
N ILE A 169 -3.00 -4.93 -16.48
CA ILE A 169 -1.69 -4.71 -17.11
C ILE A 169 -0.56 -5.04 -16.12
N ILE A 170 -0.71 -4.65 -14.86
CA ILE A 170 0.34 -4.70 -13.84
C ILE A 170 0.72 -6.14 -13.45
N LYS A 171 -0.20 -7.10 -13.57
CA LYS A 171 0.05 -8.53 -13.29
C LYS A 171 1.17 -9.12 -14.14
N ASP A 172 1.42 -8.54 -15.31
CA ASP A 172 2.48 -8.96 -16.23
C ASP A 172 3.85 -8.37 -15.86
N PHE A 173 3.91 -7.41 -14.95
CA PHE A 173 5.15 -6.76 -14.53
C PHE A 173 5.86 -7.49 -13.39
N ALA A 174 7.16 -7.26 -13.26
CA ALA A 174 8.00 -7.57 -12.12
C ALA A 174 9.14 -6.53 -12.00
N PHE A 175 9.61 -6.29 -10.78
CA PHE A 175 10.81 -5.51 -10.52
C PHE A 175 12.04 -6.40 -10.39
N ASN A 176 13.13 -5.98 -11.00
CA ASN A 176 14.47 -6.43 -10.66
C ASN A 176 15.13 -5.36 -9.78
N ILE A 177 15.24 -5.67 -8.49
CA ILE A 177 15.80 -4.75 -7.48
C ILE A 177 17.25 -5.11 -7.11
N THR A 178 17.89 -5.99 -7.89
CA THR A 178 19.29 -6.41 -7.67
C THR A 178 20.28 -5.35 -8.15
N GLY A 179 20.08 -4.87 -9.38
CA GLY A 179 20.94 -3.88 -10.04
C GLY A 179 20.51 -2.45 -9.74
N GLY A 180 21.30 -1.49 -10.22
CA GLY A 180 20.94 -0.08 -10.06
C GLY A 180 21.41 0.59 -8.77
N TYR A 181 20.81 1.74 -8.51
CA TYR A 181 21.10 2.54 -7.33
C TYR A 181 20.43 1.92 -6.09
N LYS A 182 21.23 1.38 -5.16
CA LYS A 182 20.75 0.71 -3.94
C LYS A 182 19.77 1.54 -3.11
N GLY A 183 19.84 2.88 -3.19
CA GLY A 183 18.89 3.78 -2.54
C GLY A 183 17.43 3.62 -3.01
N LEU A 184 17.19 2.98 -4.15
CA LEU A 184 15.86 2.72 -4.70
C LEU A 184 15.19 1.46 -4.17
N ILE A 185 15.97 0.51 -3.62
CA ILE A 185 15.47 -0.78 -3.16
C ILE A 185 14.27 -0.63 -2.19
N PRO A 186 14.32 0.24 -1.15
CA PRO A 186 13.19 0.41 -0.24
C PRO A 186 11.92 0.88 -0.95
N TYR A 187 12.05 1.83 -1.88
CA TYR A 187 10.90 2.40 -2.61
C TYR A 187 10.27 1.39 -3.57
N LEU A 188 11.08 0.70 -4.36
CA LEU A 188 10.60 -0.35 -5.27
C LEU A 188 10.00 -1.53 -4.49
N THR A 189 10.54 -1.84 -3.31
CA THR A 189 9.95 -2.85 -2.41
C THR A 189 8.57 -2.40 -1.92
N ILE A 190 8.42 -1.16 -1.45
CA ILE A 190 7.10 -0.65 -1.03
C ILE A 190 6.09 -0.69 -2.18
N LEU A 191 6.49 -0.27 -3.40
CA LEU A 191 5.65 -0.37 -4.59
C LEU A 191 5.24 -1.80 -4.91
N SER A 192 6.20 -2.73 -4.83
CA SER A 192 5.97 -4.17 -4.99
C SER A 192 4.91 -4.68 -4.03
N GLN A 193 4.99 -4.29 -2.75
CA GLN A 193 4.04 -4.73 -1.73
C GLN A 193 2.64 -4.15 -1.96
N ILE A 194 2.54 -2.84 -2.17
CA ILE A 194 1.26 -2.14 -2.32
C ILE A 194 0.50 -2.61 -3.56
N TYR A 195 1.20 -2.74 -4.69
CA TYR A 195 0.59 -3.08 -5.97
C TYR A 195 0.73 -4.56 -6.34
N SER A 196 1.20 -5.39 -5.41
CA SER A 196 1.41 -6.84 -5.62
C SER A 196 2.28 -7.17 -6.86
N ILE A 197 3.24 -6.29 -7.18
CA ILE A 197 4.20 -6.52 -8.28
C ILE A 197 5.31 -7.42 -7.76
N PRO A 198 5.60 -8.58 -8.37
CA PRO A 198 6.75 -9.42 -7.99
C PRO A 198 8.06 -8.62 -7.98
N ALA A 199 8.85 -8.71 -6.92
CA ALA A 199 10.19 -8.15 -6.87
C ALA A 199 11.24 -9.26 -6.72
N TYR A 200 12.29 -9.18 -7.53
CA TYR A 200 13.38 -10.15 -7.61
C TYR A 200 14.70 -9.51 -7.16
N TYR A 201 15.43 -10.21 -6.30
CA TYR A 201 16.71 -9.79 -5.74
C TYR A 201 17.69 -10.98 -5.73
N ILE A 202 18.91 -10.81 -6.24
CA ILE A 202 20.00 -11.78 -5.99
C ILE A 202 20.59 -11.52 -4.61
N PHE A 203 20.68 -12.56 -3.79
CA PHE A 203 21.25 -12.48 -2.46
C PHE A 203 22.78 -12.43 -2.46
N GLU A 204 23.34 -11.22 -2.45
CA GLU A 204 24.76 -10.87 -2.30
C GLU A 204 25.74 -11.93 -2.83
N GLU A 205 26.56 -12.55 -1.98
CA GLU A 205 27.61 -13.52 -2.37
C GLU A 205 27.06 -14.88 -2.85
N SER A 206 25.74 -15.06 -2.92
CA SER A 206 25.12 -16.25 -3.45
C SER A 206 24.48 -15.99 -4.81
N ASP A 207 24.50 -16.99 -5.69
CA ASP A 207 23.78 -16.94 -6.98
C ASP A 207 22.27 -17.21 -6.82
N SER A 208 21.72 -17.06 -5.61
CA SER A 208 20.34 -17.40 -5.30
C SER A 208 19.41 -16.22 -5.60
N LEU A 209 18.45 -16.45 -6.50
CA LEU A 209 17.37 -15.52 -6.77
C LEU A 209 16.31 -15.62 -5.66
N ILE A 210 16.07 -14.51 -4.97
CA ILE A 210 14.98 -14.36 -4.02
C ILE A 210 13.85 -13.59 -4.69
N LYS A 211 12.66 -14.20 -4.69
CA LYS A 211 11.42 -13.47 -4.90
C LYS A 211 10.98 -12.90 -3.56
N ILE A 212 10.90 -11.58 -3.44
CA ILE A 212 10.46 -10.92 -2.21
C ILE A 212 9.00 -11.36 -1.94
N PRO A 213 8.71 -11.95 -0.77
CA PRO A 213 7.36 -12.37 -0.45
C PRO A 213 6.44 -11.16 -0.29
N LEU A 214 5.18 -11.31 -0.67
CA LEU A 214 4.15 -10.32 -0.35
C LEU A 214 3.78 -10.47 1.13
N LEU A 215 3.98 -9.39 1.86
CA LEU A 215 3.58 -9.20 3.23
C LEU A 215 2.18 -8.54 3.25
N PRO A 216 1.42 -8.65 4.35
CA PRO A 216 0.14 -7.96 4.50
C PRO A 216 0.32 -6.45 4.73
N ILE A 217 1.03 -5.79 3.82
CA ILE A 217 1.29 -4.35 3.81
C ILE A 217 0.34 -3.71 2.80
N ASN A 218 -0.36 -2.67 3.22
CA ASN A 218 -1.21 -1.85 2.36
C ASN A 218 -1.16 -0.40 2.87
N PHE A 219 -1.79 0.53 2.15
CA PHE A 219 -2.05 1.87 2.68
C PHE A 219 -2.92 1.79 3.94
N ASP A 220 -2.72 2.74 4.86
CA ASP A 220 -3.68 2.95 5.92
C ASP A 220 -5.00 3.45 5.29
N TRP A 221 -6.02 2.61 5.35
CA TRP A 221 -7.34 2.89 4.78
C TRP A 221 -7.98 4.17 5.32
N GLN A 222 -7.65 4.58 6.55
CA GLN A 222 -8.12 5.84 7.13
C GLN A 222 -7.48 7.03 6.42
N ILE A 223 -6.15 6.97 6.22
CA ILE A 223 -5.40 7.99 5.51
C ILE A 223 -5.91 8.07 4.07
N ALA A 224 -6.05 6.91 3.41
CA ALA A 224 -6.57 6.78 2.05
C ALA A 224 -7.95 7.42 1.88
N HIS A 225 -8.92 6.98 2.68
CA HIS A 225 -10.30 7.49 2.63
C HIS A 225 -10.35 9.01 2.85
N ARG A 226 -9.57 9.53 3.80
CA ARG A 226 -9.53 10.97 4.10
C ARG A 226 -8.86 11.76 2.98
N PHE A 227 -7.75 11.26 2.45
CA PHE A 227 -7.08 11.86 1.31
C PHE A 227 -8.04 12.00 0.12
N LEU A 228 -8.79 10.96 -0.22
CA LEU A 228 -9.78 10.98 -1.31
C LEU A 228 -10.92 11.95 -1.06
N SER A 229 -11.42 11.98 0.18
CA SER A 229 -12.43 12.95 0.61
C SER A 229 -11.98 14.40 0.41
N ILE A 230 -10.68 14.67 0.60
CA ILE A 230 -10.08 15.98 0.34
C ILE A 230 -9.88 16.20 -1.17
N LYS A 231 -9.22 15.27 -1.88
CA LYS A 231 -8.93 15.31 -3.33
C LYS A 231 -10.17 15.63 -4.17
N ARG A 232 -11.32 15.04 -3.86
CA ARG A 232 -12.57 15.34 -4.59
C ARG A 232 -13.07 16.77 -4.42
N LYS A 233 -12.84 17.37 -3.24
CA LYS A 233 -13.29 18.74 -2.93
C LYS A 233 -12.26 19.80 -3.32
N VAL A 234 -11.01 19.39 -3.53
CA VAL A 234 -9.87 20.26 -3.78
C VAL A 234 -9.33 19.92 -5.17
N GLN A 235 -9.70 20.71 -6.17
CA GLN A 235 -9.21 20.52 -7.54
C GLN A 235 -7.71 20.83 -7.66
N ASP A 236 -7.20 21.71 -6.81
CA ASP A 236 -5.82 22.15 -6.81
C ASP A 236 -5.30 22.31 -5.38
N PHE A 237 -4.37 21.44 -4.99
CA PHE A 237 -3.74 21.47 -3.67
C PHE A 237 -2.84 22.70 -3.48
N SER A 238 -2.32 23.29 -4.56
CA SER A 238 -1.34 24.38 -4.49
C SER A 238 -1.89 25.66 -3.86
N SER A 239 -3.22 25.83 -3.93
CA SER A 239 -3.95 27.00 -3.42
C SER A 239 -4.55 26.79 -2.02
N LEU A 240 -4.27 25.66 -1.37
CA LEU A 240 -4.80 25.40 -0.03
C LEU A 240 -4.32 26.43 0.99
N ASN A 241 -5.23 26.88 1.85
CA ASN A 241 -4.90 27.78 2.94
C ASN A 241 -3.86 27.11 3.87
N PRO A 242 -2.69 27.76 4.11
CA PRO A 242 -1.62 27.24 4.98
C PRO A 242 -2.07 26.81 6.38
N SER A 243 -3.12 27.45 6.92
CA SER A 243 -3.64 27.16 8.27
C SER A 243 -4.82 26.19 8.28
N SER A 244 -5.15 25.57 7.13
CA SER A 244 -6.28 24.64 7.05
C SER A 244 -5.95 23.28 7.66
N LYS A 245 -6.88 22.72 8.46
CA LYS A 245 -6.75 21.36 9.02
C LYS A 245 -6.48 20.28 7.96
N LYS A 246 -7.06 20.46 6.77
CA LYS A 246 -6.85 19.57 5.61
C LYS A 246 -5.39 19.55 5.19
N LEU A 247 -4.76 20.72 5.04
CA LEU A 247 -3.36 20.81 4.66
C LEU A 247 -2.44 20.24 5.75
N CYS A 248 -2.72 20.51 7.03
CA CYS A 248 -1.98 19.89 8.14
C CYS A 248 -2.01 18.36 8.01
N PHE A 249 -3.18 17.76 7.84
CA PHE A 249 -3.29 16.32 7.63
C PHE A 249 -2.49 15.82 6.43
N LEU A 250 -2.58 16.50 5.28
CA LEU A 250 -1.84 16.09 4.08
C LEU A 250 -0.32 16.15 4.30
N ARG A 251 0.18 17.17 5.01
CA ARG A 251 1.61 17.34 5.33
C ARG A 251 2.10 16.35 6.38
N ASP A 252 1.35 16.17 7.45
CA ASP A 252 1.68 15.26 8.55
C ASP A 252 1.79 13.80 8.09
N ASN A 253 1.09 13.45 7.00
CA ASN A 253 1.12 12.14 6.38
C ASN A 253 1.99 12.08 5.10
N ASN A 254 2.79 13.13 4.85
CA ASN A 254 3.69 13.22 3.70
C ASN A 254 3.00 12.97 2.33
N LEU A 255 1.75 13.43 2.18
CA LEU A 255 0.96 13.31 0.95
C LEU A 255 1.10 14.51 0.03
N VAL A 256 1.48 15.67 0.58
CA VAL A 256 1.81 16.88 -0.19
C VAL A 256 3.11 17.49 0.32
N GLU A 257 3.76 18.27 -0.54
CA GLU A 257 4.97 19.02 -0.22
C GLU A 257 4.78 19.92 1.01
N SER A 258 5.87 20.12 1.74
CA SER A 258 5.85 20.94 2.95
C SER A 258 5.71 22.44 2.66
N ASN A 259 6.12 22.91 1.48
CA ASN A 259 6.09 24.33 1.15
C ASN A 259 5.13 24.58 -0.01
N PRO A 260 4.51 25.78 -0.09
CA PRO A 260 3.74 26.15 -1.26
C PRO A 260 4.67 26.37 -2.47
N PRO A 261 4.21 26.09 -3.69
CA PRO A 261 2.93 25.46 -4.04
C PRO A 261 2.87 24.00 -3.57
N TYR A 262 1.78 23.60 -2.91
CA TYR A 262 1.63 22.24 -2.35
C TYR A 262 1.28 21.23 -3.45
N PHE A 263 2.29 20.56 -4.01
CA PHE A 263 2.06 19.43 -4.92
C PHE A 263 1.99 18.10 -4.16
N LEU A 264 1.44 17.07 -4.80
CA LEU A 264 1.47 15.72 -4.25
C LEU A 264 2.91 15.22 -4.21
N THR A 265 3.32 14.68 -3.06
CA THR A 265 4.60 13.95 -2.96
C THR A 265 4.55 12.66 -3.81
N PRO A 266 5.70 12.02 -4.06
CA PRO A 266 5.78 10.60 -4.43
C PRO A 266 4.70 9.71 -3.81
N PHE A 267 4.55 9.75 -2.49
CA PHE A 267 3.60 8.91 -1.76
C PHE A 267 2.14 9.35 -1.97
N GLY A 268 1.87 10.65 -2.02
CA GLY A 268 0.55 11.19 -2.33
C GLY A 268 0.06 10.80 -3.73
N LYS A 269 0.97 10.76 -4.71
CA LYS A 269 0.66 10.27 -6.07
C LYS A 269 0.39 8.78 -6.10
N LEU A 270 1.18 7.98 -5.38
CA LEU A 270 0.93 6.54 -5.26
C LEU A 270 -0.42 6.25 -4.64
N LEU A 271 -0.74 6.92 -3.54
CA LEU A 271 -2.05 6.77 -2.89
C LEU A 271 -3.18 7.20 -3.83
N SER A 272 -2.98 8.28 -4.57
CA SER A 272 -3.93 8.75 -5.59
C SER A 272 -4.18 7.71 -6.67
N ALA A 273 -3.12 7.11 -7.24
CA ALA A 273 -3.24 6.11 -8.30
C ALA A 273 -3.90 4.82 -7.80
N PHE A 274 -3.45 4.29 -6.66
CA PHE A 274 -4.05 3.14 -5.99
C PHE A 274 -5.54 3.34 -5.72
N SER A 275 -5.91 4.55 -5.31
CA SER A 275 -7.30 4.86 -5.07
C SER A 275 -8.13 4.91 -6.35
N ASP A 276 -7.59 5.45 -7.44
CA ASP A 276 -8.35 5.58 -8.68
C ASP A 276 -8.61 4.20 -9.34
N SER A 277 -7.76 3.19 -9.10
CA SER A 277 -7.95 1.80 -9.56
C SER A 277 -8.87 0.95 -8.66
N ASP A 278 -8.72 1.02 -7.33
CA ASP A 278 -9.47 0.17 -6.38
C ASP A 278 -10.75 0.82 -5.80
N PHE A 279 -10.85 2.16 -5.73
CA PHE A 279 -11.92 2.83 -4.96
C PHE A 279 -13.16 3.23 -5.77
N GLN A 280 -13.12 3.25 -7.11
CA GLN A 280 -14.27 3.73 -7.90
C GLN A 280 -15.58 2.97 -7.63
N HIS A 281 -15.53 1.79 -7.00
CA HIS A 281 -16.70 0.96 -6.71
C HIS A 281 -17.13 0.90 -5.23
N GLN A 282 -16.37 1.46 -4.27
CA GLN A 282 -16.52 1.06 -2.86
C GLN A 282 -16.63 2.20 -1.83
N GLU A 283 -16.59 3.47 -2.22
CA GLU A 283 -16.46 4.56 -1.23
C GLU A 283 -17.61 4.66 -0.21
N ASP A 284 -18.86 4.44 -0.65
CA ASP A 284 -20.02 4.42 0.27
C ASP A 284 -20.01 3.18 1.21
N LYS A 285 -19.28 2.12 0.85
CA LYS A 285 -19.05 0.93 1.68
C LYS A 285 -17.81 1.06 2.57
N LEU A 286 -16.83 1.87 2.16
CA LEU A 286 -15.53 2.04 2.81
C LEU A 286 -15.63 2.67 4.18
N GLY A 287 -16.52 3.66 4.37
CA GLY A 287 -16.81 4.17 5.70
C GLY A 287 -17.25 3.03 6.64
N GLY A 288 -18.25 2.24 6.21
CA GLY A 288 -18.71 1.06 6.96
C GLY A 288 -17.56 0.12 7.33
N GLY A 289 -16.74 -0.26 6.36
CA GLY A 289 -15.60 -1.17 6.56
C GLY A 289 -14.47 -0.60 7.43
N VAL A 290 -14.14 0.69 7.33
CA VAL A 290 -13.15 1.36 8.20
C VAL A 290 -13.67 1.38 9.64
N MET A 291 -14.95 1.67 9.83
CA MET A 291 -15.55 1.67 11.17
C MET A 291 -15.62 0.28 11.77
N GLU A 292 -16.02 -0.72 11.00
CA GLU A 292 -15.98 -2.11 11.40
C GLU A 292 -14.56 -2.53 11.82
N TYR A 293 -13.54 -2.16 11.05
CA TYR A 293 -12.15 -2.41 11.41
C TYR A 293 -11.74 -1.68 12.70
N LYS A 294 -12.22 -0.45 12.94
CA LYS A 294 -11.95 0.28 14.19
C LYS A 294 -12.62 -0.33 15.41
N TRP A 295 -13.84 -0.81 15.27
CA TRP A 295 -14.49 -1.58 16.33
C TRP A 295 -13.70 -2.85 16.62
N TYR A 296 -13.30 -3.57 15.57
CA TYR A 296 -12.43 -4.73 15.71
C TYR A 296 -11.13 -4.38 16.46
N GLU A 297 -10.39 -3.34 16.06
CA GLU A 297 -9.17 -2.89 16.76
C GLU A 297 -9.44 -2.55 18.22
N LYS A 298 -10.52 -1.81 18.51
CA LYS A 298 -10.91 -1.45 19.88
C LYS A 298 -11.16 -2.70 20.72
N TYR A 299 -11.98 -3.62 20.23
CA TYR A 299 -12.29 -4.85 20.97
C TYR A 299 -11.05 -5.72 21.17
N VAL A 300 -10.17 -5.84 20.17
CA VAL A 300 -8.89 -6.54 20.34
C VAL A 300 -8.01 -5.85 21.39
N GLN A 301 -7.85 -4.53 21.32
CA GLN A 301 -6.98 -3.77 22.21
C GLN A 301 -7.48 -3.72 23.65
N ASP A 302 -8.79 -3.51 23.86
CA ASP A 302 -9.39 -3.49 25.19
C ASP A 302 -9.15 -4.84 25.89
N HIS A 303 -9.19 -5.96 25.16
CA HIS A 303 -9.03 -7.30 25.75
C HIS A 303 -7.58 -7.74 25.95
N LEU A 304 -6.64 -7.26 25.14
CA LEU A 304 -5.22 -7.36 25.48
C LEU A 304 -4.92 -6.69 26.85
N ASN A 305 -5.75 -5.73 27.27
CA ASN A 305 -5.55 -4.95 28.48
C ASN A 305 -6.49 -5.31 29.66
N ALA A 306 -7.69 -5.86 29.43
CA ALA A 306 -8.78 -5.89 30.43
C ALA A 306 -9.04 -7.22 31.15
N SER A 307 -8.31 -8.31 30.88
CA SER A 307 -8.53 -9.63 31.53
C SER A 307 -9.95 -10.22 31.36
N GLU A 308 -10.74 -9.76 30.40
CA GLU A 308 -11.86 -10.56 29.86
C GLU A 308 -11.27 -11.54 28.85
N ASP A 309 -11.48 -12.84 29.04
CA ASP A 309 -11.01 -13.86 28.11
C ASP A 309 -11.94 -13.88 26.88
N ILE A 310 -11.63 -13.08 25.86
CA ILE A 310 -12.17 -13.29 24.52
C ILE A 310 -11.70 -14.67 24.03
N GLU A 311 -12.67 -15.48 23.62
CA GLU A 311 -12.41 -16.76 22.98
C GLU A 311 -12.22 -16.55 21.48
N GLN A 312 -13.05 -15.69 20.86
CA GLN A 312 -13.02 -15.50 19.41
C GLN A 312 -13.57 -14.15 18.94
N ILE A 313 -13.04 -13.65 17.83
CA ILE A 313 -13.57 -12.48 17.12
C ILE A 313 -13.76 -12.81 15.63
N TYR A 314 -14.93 -12.47 15.09
CA TYR A 314 -15.29 -12.63 13.68
C TYR A 314 -15.65 -11.29 13.05
N ARG A 315 -15.12 -11.02 11.85
CA ARG A 315 -15.36 -9.79 11.11
C ARG A 315 -16.05 -10.07 9.76
N SER A 316 -16.97 -9.18 9.37
CA SER A 316 -17.83 -9.28 8.17
C SER A 316 -18.45 -10.67 8.03
N VAL A 317 -19.25 -11.07 9.02
CA VAL A 317 -19.92 -12.39 9.01
C VAL A 317 -21.06 -12.33 8.00
N PHE A 318 -21.03 -13.20 7.00
CA PHE A 318 -22.04 -13.31 5.95
C PHE A 318 -23.09 -14.36 6.30
N SER A 319 -24.21 -14.33 5.56
CA SER A 319 -25.33 -15.22 5.83
C SER A 319 -24.97 -16.71 5.75
N ASP A 320 -24.03 -17.06 4.87
CA ASP A 320 -23.56 -18.43 4.69
C ASP A 320 -22.58 -18.89 5.78
N GLY A 321 -22.34 -18.06 6.80
CA GLY A 321 -21.37 -18.32 7.87
C GLY A 321 -19.93 -18.04 7.48
N SER A 322 -19.66 -17.58 6.24
CA SER A 322 -18.32 -17.12 5.86
C SER A 322 -17.99 -15.77 6.52
N HIS A 323 -16.70 -15.50 6.72
CA HIS A 323 -16.22 -14.27 7.34
C HIS A 323 -14.94 -13.79 6.67
N THR A 324 -14.71 -12.48 6.66
CA THR A 324 -13.50 -11.91 6.03
C THR A 324 -12.25 -12.11 6.89
N MET A 325 -12.40 -12.18 8.21
CA MET A 325 -11.28 -12.39 9.14
C MET A 325 -11.77 -12.99 10.46
N SER A 326 -11.03 -13.95 11.00
CA SER A 326 -11.24 -14.50 12.35
C SER A 326 -9.93 -14.58 13.10
N ILE A 327 -9.93 -14.17 14.37
CA ILE A 327 -8.83 -14.44 15.30
C ILE A 327 -9.36 -15.35 16.41
N LEU A 328 -8.69 -16.50 16.57
CA LEU A 328 -8.76 -17.32 17.78
C LEU A 328 -7.63 -16.86 18.71
N LEU A 329 -7.98 -16.45 19.92
CA LEU A 329 -7.01 -16.03 20.93
C LEU A 329 -6.57 -17.20 21.84
N GLU A 330 -7.35 -18.28 21.90
CA GLU A 330 -6.95 -19.57 22.47
C GLU A 330 -7.37 -20.74 21.57
N GLU A 331 -6.53 -21.78 21.46
CA GLU A 331 -6.90 -23.06 20.80
C GLU A 331 -7.91 -23.84 21.64
N LYS A 332 -9.18 -23.41 21.68
CA LYS A 332 -10.28 -24.21 22.23
C LYS A 332 -11.52 -24.15 21.33
N ASN A 333 -12.22 -25.28 21.29
CA ASN A 333 -13.38 -25.54 20.45
C ASN A 333 -14.39 -24.38 20.47
N VAL A 334 -14.58 -23.80 19.30
CA VAL A 334 -15.57 -22.76 18.98
C VAL A 334 -16.97 -23.20 19.42
N SER A 335 -17.69 -22.31 20.12
CA SER A 335 -19.05 -22.60 20.60
C SER A 335 -20.15 -22.26 19.58
N ILE A 336 -19.85 -21.43 18.57
CA ILE A 336 -20.77 -21.13 17.47
C ILE A 336 -20.74 -22.31 16.48
N PRO A 337 -21.84 -23.08 16.31
CA PRO A 337 -21.84 -24.21 15.40
C PRO A 337 -21.58 -23.74 13.96
N ALA A 338 -20.55 -24.29 13.30
CA ALA A 338 -20.19 -23.99 11.91
C ALA A 338 -21.28 -24.33 10.87
N THR A 339 -22.43 -24.85 11.31
CA THR A 339 -23.48 -25.43 10.48
C THR A 339 -24.74 -24.57 10.35
N ASN A 340 -24.83 -23.42 11.04
CA ASN A 340 -25.99 -22.54 10.95
C ASN A 340 -25.69 -21.32 10.07
N ILE A 341 -26.58 -21.01 9.13
CA ILE A 341 -26.63 -19.76 8.38
C ILE A 341 -26.74 -18.63 9.40
N LEU A 342 -25.61 -18.00 9.76
CA LEU A 342 -25.59 -16.88 10.71
C LEU A 342 -26.26 -15.68 10.04
N PRO A 343 -26.98 -14.80 10.75
CA PRO A 343 -27.39 -13.55 10.15
C PRO A 343 -26.14 -12.69 9.88
N GLU A 344 -26.16 -11.93 8.78
CA GLU A 344 -25.06 -11.02 8.45
C GLU A 344 -24.83 -10.04 9.61
N VAL A 345 -23.62 -9.92 10.15
CA VAL A 345 -23.25 -8.99 11.23
C VAL A 345 -21.83 -8.47 10.98
N ASP A 346 -21.60 -7.18 11.23
CA ASP A 346 -20.32 -6.55 10.88
C ASP A 346 -19.17 -7.09 11.76
N LEU A 347 -19.41 -7.34 13.05
CA LEU A 347 -18.44 -7.92 13.98
C LEU A 347 -19.14 -8.73 15.08
N ILE A 348 -18.60 -9.92 15.40
CA ILE A 348 -19.01 -10.75 16.54
C ILE A 348 -17.81 -10.92 17.45
N VAL A 349 -17.98 -10.61 18.73
CA VAL A 349 -16.97 -10.84 19.77
C VAL A 349 -17.53 -11.84 20.76
N GLU A 350 -16.88 -12.99 20.88
CA GLU A 350 -17.22 -14.03 21.83
C GLU A 350 -16.25 -13.99 23.02
N THR A 351 -16.79 -13.74 24.21
CA THR A 351 -16.08 -13.84 25.48
C THR A 351 -16.52 -15.07 26.24
N LYS A 352 -15.86 -15.39 27.36
CA LYS A 352 -16.31 -16.47 28.26
C LYS A 352 -17.74 -16.30 28.75
N THR A 353 -18.20 -15.07 28.94
CA THR A 353 -19.51 -14.77 29.57
C THR A 353 -20.54 -14.17 28.63
N SER A 354 -20.09 -13.59 27.51
CA SER A 354 -20.92 -12.78 26.62
C SER A 354 -20.66 -13.10 25.15
N ILE A 355 -21.64 -12.87 24.30
CA ILE A 355 -21.47 -12.70 22.86
C ILE A 355 -21.94 -11.30 22.52
N ILE A 356 -21.05 -10.51 21.93
CA ILE A 356 -21.25 -9.12 21.57
C ILE A 356 -21.41 -9.04 20.06
N LEU A 357 -22.59 -8.62 19.61
CA LEU A 357 -22.87 -8.33 18.21
C LEU A 357 -22.67 -6.85 17.97
N VAL A 358 -21.82 -6.49 17.01
CA VAL A 358 -21.52 -5.10 16.68
C VAL A 358 -21.98 -4.82 15.26
N GLU A 359 -22.75 -3.75 15.09
CA GLU A 359 -23.20 -3.27 13.78
C GLU A 359 -22.90 -1.80 13.60
N SER A 360 -22.34 -1.44 12.44
CA SER A 360 -21.94 -0.09 12.06
C SER A 360 -22.84 0.46 10.95
N LYS A 361 -23.50 1.59 11.19
CA LYS A 361 -24.33 2.27 10.19
C LYS A 361 -24.09 3.78 10.18
N ALA A 362 -24.15 4.38 8.99
CA ALA A 362 -24.21 5.83 8.88
C ALA A 362 -25.49 6.36 9.55
N TYR A 363 -25.35 7.35 10.43
CA TYR A 363 -26.46 7.90 11.22
C TYR A 363 -27.65 8.36 10.37
N ARG A 364 -27.38 9.06 9.25
CA ARG A 364 -28.43 9.53 8.33
C ARG A 364 -29.24 8.37 7.73
N THR A 365 -28.56 7.27 7.39
CA THR A 365 -29.20 6.07 6.83
C THR A 365 -30.04 5.37 7.90
N ALA A 366 -29.51 5.27 9.13
CA ALA A 366 -30.23 4.65 10.24
C ALA A 366 -31.54 5.39 10.55
N ILE A 367 -31.52 6.72 10.59
CA ILE A 367 -32.73 7.52 10.81
C ILE A 367 -33.71 7.42 9.65
N GLY A 368 -33.22 7.48 8.40
CA GLY A 368 -34.09 7.39 7.23
C GLY A 368 -34.83 6.06 7.09
N LYS A 369 -34.38 5.02 7.82
CA LYS A 369 -34.89 3.65 7.76
C LYS A 369 -35.04 3.03 9.15
N LEU A 370 -35.50 3.83 10.12
CA LEU A 370 -35.47 3.45 11.52
C LEU A 370 -36.23 2.15 11.82
N ASP A 371 -37.40 1.95 11.20
CA ASP A 371 -38.18 0.73 11.37
C ASP A 371 -37.48 -0.50 10.77
N GLU A 372 -36.84 -0.38 9.60
CA GLU A 372 -36.03 -1.46 9.01
C GLU A 372 -34.84 -1.84 9.93
N VAL A 373 -34.23 -0.85 10.59
CA VAL A 373 -33.13 -1.07 11.54
C VAL A 373 -33.65 -1.82 12.78
N LYS A 374 -34.77 -1.38 13.36
CA LYS A 374 -35.42 -2.04 14.50
C LYS A 374 -35.76 -3.50 14.21
N ASP A 375 -36.42 -3.77 13.08
CA ASP A 375 -36.80 -5.12 12.66
C ASP A 375 -35.58 -6.02 12.39
N ARG A 376 -34.49 -5.44 11.90
CA ARG A 376 -33.24 -6.19 11.69
C ARG A 376 -32.57 -6.55 13.02
N ILE A 377 -32.47 -5.61 13.95
CA ILE A 377 -31.91 -5.86 15.30
C ILE A 377 -32.72 -6.95 15.99
N LYS A 378 -34.06 -6.84 15.97
CA LYS A 378 -34.96 -7.82 16.58
C LYS A 378 -34.69 -9.24 16.05
N ARG A 379 -34.71 -9.42 14.72
CA ARG A 379 -34.48 -10.73 14.08
C ARG A 379 -33.13 -11.34 14.43
N ARG A 380 -32.08 -10.51 14.51
CA ARG A 380 -30.74 -10.97 14.88
C ARG A 380 -30.67 -11.39 16.35
N CYS A 381 -31.22 -10.58 17.25
CA CYS A 381 -31.26 -10.92 18.67
C CYS A 381 -32.04 -12.22 18.89
N GLU A 382 -33.23 -12.38 18.29
CA GLU A 382 -34.02 -13.62 18.40
C GLU A 382 -33.21 -14.83 17.92
N PHE A 383 -32.57 -14.74 16.75
CA PHE A 383 -31.71 -15.81 16.24
C PHE A 383 -30.57 -16.20 17.20
N PHE A 384 -29.86 -15.21 17.74
CA PHE A 384 -28.73 -15.47 18.62
C PHE A 384 -29.15 -15.94 20.01
N ILE A 385 -30.28 -15.48 20.54
CA ILE A 385 -30.84 -15.98 21.80
C ILE A 385 -31.20 -17.47 21.69
N ASP A 386 -31.75 -17.88 20.55
CA ASP A 386 -32.11 -19.29 20.31
C ASP A 386 -30.88 -20.21 20.23
N ILE A 387 -29.72 -19.68 19.85
CA ILE A 387 -28.46 -20.43 19.72
C ILE A 387 -27.61 -20.36 21.00
N ILE A 388 -27.62 -19.21 21.67
CA ILE A 388 -26.77 -18.93 22.82
C ILE A 388 -27.51 -19.30 24.10
N THR A 389 -27.27 -20.52 24.57
CA THR A 389 -27.96 -21.05 25.77
C THR A 389 -27.22 -20.76 27.07
N SER A 390 -25.93 -20.40 27.02
CA SER A 390 -25.06 -20.28 28.21
C SER A 390 -24.34 -18.95 28.40
N LYS A 391 -24.45 -18.01 27.44
CA LYS A 391 -23.76 -16.70 27.48
C LYS A 391 -24.76 -15.56 27.40
N ARG A 392 -24.39 -14.39 27.93
CA ARG A 392 -25.17 -13.15 27.79
C ARG A 392 -25.08 -12.65 26.36
N LEU A 393 -26.19 -12.23 25.76
CA LEU A 393 -26.16 -11.52 24.49
C LEU A 393 -26.02 -10.02 24.73
N GLU A 394 -25.09 -9.39 24.02
CA GLU A 394 -24.94 -7.95 23.94
C GLU A 394 -25.05 -7.49 22.49
N TYR A 395 -25.73 -6.37 22.25
CA TYR A 395 -25.86 -5.79 20.92
C TYR A 395 -25.44 -4.33 20.95
N HIS A 396 -24.45 -4.01 20.13
CA HIS A 396 -23.79 -2.73 20.06
C HIS A 396 -24.05 -2.12 18.68
N LEU A 397 -24.95 -1.13 18.62
CA LEU A 397 -25.24 -0.39 17.40
C LEU A 397 -24.37 0.87 17.34
N CYS A 398 -23.48 0.93 16.37
CA CYS A 398 -22.51 2.00 16.18
C CYS A 398 -22.97 2.92 15.05
N LEU A 399 -23.39 4.13 15.41
CA LEU A 399 -23.93 5.14 14.50
C LEU A 399 -22.86 6.17 14.15
N ASN A 400 -22.49 6.21 12.88
CA ASN A 400 -21.38 7.04 12.40
C ASN A 400 -21.87 8.37 11.80
N LEU A 401 -21.33 9.47 12.31
CA LEU A 401 -21.62 10.84 11.90
C LEU A 401 -20.50 11.38 11.01
N LYS A 402 -20.83 12.11 9.95
CA LYS A 402 -19.82 12.73 9.06
C LYS A 402 -19.08 13.90 9.70
N GLU A 403 -19.70 14.56 10.68
CA GLU A 403 -19.20 15.78 11.32
C GLU A 403 -19.70 15.81 12.77
N ASN A 404 -19.08 16.64 13.61
CA ASN A 404 -19.51 16.79 15.00
C ASN A 404 -20.99 17.24 15.06
N PRO A 405 -21.85 16.54 15.82
CA PRO A 405 -23.27 16.81 15.84
C PRO A 405 -23.53 18.15 16.56
N ASP A 406 -24.43 18.96 15.98
CA ASP A 406 -24.96 20.13 16.68
C ASP A 406 -26.00 19.71 17.75
N SER A 407 -26.50 20.67 18.53
CA SER A 407 -27.45 20.40 19.61
C SER A 407 -28.75 19.75 19.14
N LYS A 408 -29.23 20.07 17.93
CA LYS A 408 -30.46 19.48 17.37
C LYS A 408 -30.22 18.05 16.91
N VAL A 409 -29.05 17.78 16.36
CA VAL A 409 -28.65 16.42 15.98
C VAL A 409 -28.50 15.55 17.23
N LEU A 410 -27.87 16.06 18.29
CA LEU A 410 -27.75 15.38 19.58
C LEU A 410 -29.13 15.04 20.19
N GLU A 411 -30.08 15.97 20.18
CA GLU A 411 -31.44 15.72 20.67
C GLU A 411 -32.13 14.59 19.88
N ARG A 412 -32.02 14.61 18.54
CA ARG A 412 -32.56 13.55 17.69
C ARG A 412 -31.88 12.20 17.92
N MET A 413 -30.58 12.19 18.18
CA MET A 413 -29.84 10.97 18.54
C MET A 413 -30.38 10.37 19.84
N THR A 414 -30.59 11.20 20.87
CA THR A 414 -31.17 10.75 22.14
C THR A 414 -32.56 10.14 21.94
N ASN A 415 -33.44 10.84 21.21
CA ASN A 415 -34.79 10.33 20.93
C ASN A 415 -34.77 9.01 20.14
N THR A 416 -33.89 8.92 19.13
CA THR A 416 -33.72 7.70 18.33
C THR A 416 -33.24 6.53 19.20
N LYS A 417 -32.32 6.80 20.13
CA LYS A 417 -31.83 5.81 21.09
C LYS A 417 -32.93 5.31 22.00
N GLU A 418 -33.71 6.21 22.58
CA GLU A 418 -34.82 5.84 23.46
C GLU A 418 -35.89 5.01 22.73
N ASP A 419 -36.21 5.38 21.50
CA ASP A 419 -37.18 4.68 20.65
C ASP A 419 -36.73 3.25 20.30
N ILE A 420 -35.46 3.06 19.91
CA ILE A 420 -34.90 1.73 19.67
C ILE A 420 -34.89 0.89 20.95
N ILE A 421 -34.46 1.45 22.07
CA ILE A 421 -34.42 0.73 23.36
C ILE A 421 -35.83 0.34 23.80
N SER A 422 -36.79 1.25 23.69
CA SER A 422 -38.20 1.00 24.02
C SER A 422 -38.78 -0.13 23.17
N PHE A 423 -38.53 -0.11 21.86
CA PHE A 423 -38.93 -1.16 20.94
C PHE A 423 -38.35 -2.53 21.34
N ILE A 424 -37.05 -2.60 21.63
CA ILE A 424 -36.39 -3.86 22.02
C ILE A 424 -36.96 -4.38 23.34
N LYS A 425 -37.18 -3.51 24.33
CA LYS A 425 -37.77 -3.87 25.63
C LYS A 425 -39.20 -4.39 25.50
N SER A 426 -39.96 -3.91 24.53
CA SER A 426 -41.32 -4.43 24.28
C SER A 426 -41.34 -5.87 23.76
N SER A 427 -40.18 -6.42 23.35
CA SER A 427 -40.04 -7.79 22.88
C SER A 427 -39.62 -8.71 24.04
N THR A 428 -40.57 -9.47 24.59
CA THR A 428 -40.38 -10.36 25.76
C THR A 428 -39.25 -11.39 25.61
N GLN A 429 -38.91 -11.77 24.38
CA GLN A 429 -37.79 -12.70 24.11
C GLN A 429 -36.41 -12.05 24.27
N ILE A 430 -36.31 -10.71 24.19
CA ILE A 430 -35.04 -9.96 24.11
C ILE A 430 -34.75 -9.22 25.43
N GLU A 431 -35.61 -9.32 26.44
CA GLU A 431 -35.45 -8.63 27.74
C GLU A 431 -34.12 -8.92 28.44
N LYS A 432 -33.48 -10.05 28.13
CA LYS A 432 -32.19 -10.47 28.72
C LYS A 432 -30.95 -9.95 27.97
N THR A 433 -31.13 -9.22 26.87
CA THR A 433 -30.04 -8.73 26.04
C THR A 433 -29.55 -7.37 26.53
N HIS A 434 -28.24 -7.21 26.68
CA HIS A 434 -27.63 -5.89 26.88
C HIS A 434 -27.64 -5.13 25.56
N PHE A 435 -28.11 -3.88 25.55
CA PHE A 435 -28.17 -3.09 24.32
C PHE A 435 -27.45 -1.75 24.51
N GLU A 436 -26.45 -1.50 23.67
CA GLU A 436 -25.69 -0.26 23.64
C GLU A 436 -25.79 0.41 22.27
N ILE A 437 -25.93 1.73 22.29
CA ILE A 437 -25.78 2.55 21.08
C ILE A 437 -24.54 3.41 21.25
N HIS A 438 -23.58 3.20 20.37
CA HIS A 438 -22.37 3.99 20.26
C HIS A 438 -22.54 5.04 19.18
N TYR A 439 -21.97 6.21 19.41
CA TYR A 439 -21.90 7.26 18.41
C TYR A 439 -20.45 7.56 18.10
N SER A 440 -20.10 7.51 16.82
CA SER A 440 -18.78 7.90 16.34
C SER A 440 -18.91 9.09 15.42
N VAL A 441 -17.90 9.95 15.43
CA VAL A 441 -17.77 11.03 14.46
C VAL A 441 -16.56 10.71 13.60
N TYR A 442 -16.76 10.70 12.28
CA TYR A 442 -15.67 10.82 11.32
C TYR A 442 -15.10 12.24 11.39
N ASP A 443 -14.34 12.53 12.44
CA ASP A 443 -13.55 13.76 12.52
C ASP A 443 -12.17 13.53 11.89
N ASP A 444 -11.55 14.65 11.55
CA ASP A 444 -10.20 14.91 11.05
C ASP A 444 -9.05 14.32 11.91
N SER A 445 -9.30 13.35 12.79
CA SER A 445 -8.23 12.65 13.50
C SER A 445 -8.35 11.13 13.46
N LEU A 446 -9.55 10.52 13.43
CA LEU A 446 -9.82 9.07 13.59
C LEU A 446 -9.10 8.35 14.78
N GLN A 447 -8.01 8.91 15.33
CA GLN A 447 -7.28 8.49 16.52
C GLN A 447 -8.09 8.74 17.80
N ASN A 448 -8.98 9.73 17.79
CA ASN A 448 -9.83 10.07 18.93
C ASN A 448 -11.28 9.59 18.76
N LEU A 449 -11.50 8.47 18.06
CA LEU A 449 -12.84 7.97 17.80
C LEU A 449 -13.62 7.57 19.06
N ILE A 450 -12.93 7.46 20.19
CA ILE A 450 -13.47 6.94 21.43
C ILE A 450 -13.57 8.08 22.44
N LYS A 451 -14.57 8.94 22.25
CA LYS A 451 -15.23 9.53 23.42
C LYS A 451 -16.44 8.64 23.71
N SER A 452 -16.23 7.61 24.51
CA SER A 452 -17.34 6.89 25.12
C SER A 452 -18.10 7.89 25.98
N SER A 453 -19.25 8.36 25.51
CA SER A 453 -20.34 8.64 26.44
C SER A 453 -21.01 7.31 26.77
N SER A 454 -20.28 6.42 27.46
CA SER A 454 -20.91 5.29 28.14
C SER A 454 -21.84 5.91 29.19
N HIS A 455 -23.14 5.70 29.03
CA HIS A 455 -24.02 5.64 30.18
C HIS A 455 -24.28 4.16 30.36
N ASP A 456 -23.48 3.56 31.23
CA ASP A 456 -23.70 2.20 31.69
C ASP A 456 -25.11 2.11 32.25
N ILE A 457 -25.91 1.18 31.74
CA ILE A 457 -27.05 0.67 32.48
C ILE A 457 -26.71 -0.78 32.81
N THR A 458 -25.99 -0.96 33.91
CA THR A 458 -25.81 -2.25 34.56
C THR A 458 -27.13 -2.61 35.25
N PHE A 459 -27.86 -3.57 34.71
CA PHE A 459 -28.88 -4.25 35.49
C PHE A 459 -28.21 -5.35 36.30
N SER A 460 -27.93 -5.06 37.56
CA SER A 460 -27.86 -6.10 38.58
C SER A 460 -29.27 -6.33 39.11
N ASN A 461 -29.68 -7.59 39.23
CA ASN A 461 -30.32 -8.11 40.42
C ASN A 461 -30.34 -9.64 40.35
N ILE A 462 -29.65 -10.23 41.35
CA ILE A 462 -29.78 -11.55 42.00
C ILE A 462 -30.53 -12.65 41.24
#